data_AF-A0A9W7A3Y3-F1
#
_entry.id   AF-A0A9W7A3Y3-F1
#
_cell.length_a   1.000
_cell.length_b   1.000
_cell.length_c   1.000
_cell.angle_alpha   90.00
_cell.angle_beta   90.00
_cell.angle_gamma   90.00
#
_symmetry.space_group_name_H-M   'P 1'
#
loop_
_entity.id
_entity.type
_entity.pdbx_description
1 polymer ?
#
loop_
_entity_poly.entity_id
_entity_poly.type
_entity_poly.pdbx_seq_one_letter_code
_entity_poly.pdbx_strand_id
1 'polypeptide(L)'
;MLAAWKRDPTSVHASWQAYFANLEAGVPVDGGAFEPPSSIQSNASPSSKLMGAAPSDSLGVAHLIRAYQFNGHRAANLDPLGLHTSSSFPHRPAHAKDLDIEWHGFEEKDLDRKLVLKGRSTGGMTGYLEE
;
A
#
# COMPACT_ATOMS: atom_id res chain seq x y z
N MET A 1 -12.46 29.48 -2.00
CA MET A 1 -12.60 28.96 -0.62
C MET A 1 -11.94 29.88 0.40
N LEU A 2 -10.62 30.13 0.35
CA LEU A 2 -9.96 31.06 1.29
C LEU A 2 -10.58 32.47 1.31
N ALA A 3 -10.83 33.07 0.14
CA ALA A 3 -11.47 34.40 0.05
C ALA A 3 -12.94 34.45 0.50
N ALA A 4 -13.61 33.29 0.59
CA ALA A 4 -14.96 33.16 1.14
C ALA A 4 -14.90 32.99 2.66
N TRP A 5 -14.00 32.15 3.17
CA TRP A 5 -13.70 32.00 4.59
C TRP A 5 -13.27 33.31 5.27
N LYS A 6 -12.46 34.13 4.58
CA LYS A 6 -12.08 35.47 5.07
C LYS A 6 -13.25 36.45 5.21
N ARG A 7 -14.35 36.23 4.48
CA ARG A 7 -15.56 37.05 4.60
C ARG A 7 -16.53 36.46 5.62
N ASP A 8 -16.68 35.14 5.62
CA ASP A 8 -17.49 34.39 6.57
C ASP A 8 -16.81 33.05 6.90
N PRO A 9 -16.28 32.89 8.12
CA PRO A 9 -15.62 31.66 8.53
C PRO A 9 -16.51 30.41 8.49
N THR A 10 -17.83 30.56 8.61
CA THR A 10 -18.78 29.44 8.61
C THR A 10 -19.14 28.94 7.22
N SER A 11 -18.76 29.69 6.17
CA SER A 11 -19.05 29.36 4.77
C SER A 11 -18.32 28.11 4.24
N VAL A 12 -17.32 27.61 4.98
CA VAL A 12 -16.54 26.42 4.60
C VAL A 12 -16.66 25.35 5.69
N HIS A 13 -16.56 24.09 5.31
CA HIS A 13 -16.58 22.94 6.22
C HIS A 13 -15.49 23.04 7.32
N ALA A 14 -15.76 22.50 8.51
CA ALA A 14 -14.90 22.63 9.69
C ALA A 14 -13.42 22.23 9.45
N SER A 15 -13.17 21.20 8.63
CA SER A 15 -11.81 20.77 8.26
C SER A 15 -11.01 21.86 7.53
N TRP A 16 -11.68 22.68 6.72
CA TRP A 16 -11.07 23.79 6.00
C TRP A 16 -10.94 25.04 6.85
N GLN A 17 -11.86 25.26 7.81
CA GLN A 17 -11.72 26.34 8.78
C GLN A 17 -10.45 26.16 9.62
N ALA A 18 -10.21 24.93 10.13
CA ALA A 18 -9.00 24.59 10.85
C ALA A 18 -7.74 24.74 9.98
N TYR A 19 -7.80 24.29 8.73
CA TYR A 19 -6.69 24.44 7.78
C TYR A 19 -6.31 25.91 7.54
N PHE A 20 -7.29 26.79 7.27
CA PHE A 20 -7.03 28.20 7.01
C PHE A 20 -6.59 28.96 8.28
N ALA A 21 -7.12 28.58 9.45
CA ALA A 21 -6.65 29.11 10.73
C ALA A 21 -5.18 28.76 11.00
N ASN A 22 -4.79 27.50 10.73
CA ASN A 22 -3.40 27.05 10.88
C ASN A 22 -2.46 27.73 9.88
N LEU A 23 -2.94 27.99 8.66
CA LEU A 23 -2.20 28.74 7.64
C LEU A 23 -1.94 30.20 8.08
N GLU A 24 -2.92 30.88 8.66
CA GLU A 24 -2.75 32.25 9.19
C GLU A 24 -1.90 32.29 10.47
N ALA A 25 -1.91 31.22 11.27
CA ALA A 25 -1.03 31.04 12.41
C ALA A 25 0.43 30.74 12.03
N GLY A 26 0.75 30.65 10.73
CA GLY A 26 2.10 30.42 10.22
C GLY A 26 2.58 28.97 10.32
N VAL A 27 1.66 28.01 10.46
CA VAL A 27 2.01 26.58 10.46
C VAL A 27 2.38 26.15 9.03
N PRO A 28 3.56 25.55 8.82
CA PRO A 28 3.97 25.07 7.50
C PRO A 28 2.99 24.02 6.94
N VAL A 29 2.69 24.16 5.64
CA VAL A 29 1.73 23.31 4.90
C VAL A 29 2.23 21.87 4.74
N ASP A 30 3.53 21.69 4.90
CA ASP A 30 4.33 20.49 4.67
C ASP A 30 4.34 19.51 5.86
N GLY A 31 3.57 19.78 6.93
CA GLY A 31 3.45 18.80 8.02
C GLY A 31 2.43 19.05 9.12
N GLY A 32 1.73 20.19 9.17
CA GLY A 32 0.82 20.48 10.28
C GLY A 32 -0.43 21.32 9.97
N ALA A 33 -0.52 21.94 8.78
CA ALA A 33 -1.67 22.78 8.48
C ALA A 33 -2.98 21.99 8.31
N PHE A 34 -2.91 20.74 7.83
CA PHE A 34 -4.07 19.88 7.64
C PHE A 34 -4.19 18.85 8.77
N GLU A 35 -5.18 19.03 9.64
CA GLU A 35 -5.58 18.01 10.60
C GLU A 35 -6.84 17.30 10.07
N PRO A 36 -6.77 15.99 9.76
CA PRO A 36 -7.94 15.29 9.25
C PRO A 36 -9.02 15.21 10.34
N PRO A 37 -10.31 15.39 9.98
CA PRO A 37 -11.40 15.32 10.95
C PRO A 37 -11.43 13.96 11.63
N SER A 38 -11.81 13.94 12.91
CA SER A 38 -11.81 12.76 13.79
C SER A 38 -12.60 11.57 13.23
N SER A 39 -13.54 11.80 12.32
CA SER A 39 -14.31 10.75 11.62
C SER A 39 -13.48 9.94 10.60
N ILE A 40 -12.37 10.49 10.10
CA ILE A 40 -11.47 9.85 9.13
C ILE A 40 -10.24 9.25 9.84
N GLN A 41 -10.12 9.41 11.16
CA GLN A 41 -9.08 8.77 11.98
C GLN A 41 -9.28 7.24 12.13
N SER A 42 -10.17 6.64 11.34
CA SER A 42 -10.11 5.22 11.05
C SER A 42 -8.99 4.95 10.02
N ASN A 43 -7.77 4.87 10.54
CA ASN A 43 -6.80 3.87 10.11
C ASN A 43 -6.07 4.06 8.77
N ALA A 44 -5.75 5.29 8.34
CA ALA A 44 -4.75 5.49 7.28
C ALA A 44 -4.08 6.88 7.32
N SER A 45 -3.08 7.05 8.18
CA SER A 45 -1.98 7.93 7.79
C SER A 45 -1.11 7.15 6.80
N PRO A 46 -0.96 7.58 5.53
CA PRO A 46 0.15 7.12 4.72
C PRO A 46 1.39 7.84 5.24
N SER A 47 1.88 7.43 6.42
CA SER A 47 3.18 7.86 6.88
C SER A 47 4.19 7.32 5.89
N SER A 48 4.79 8.21 5.09
CA SER A 48 5.94 7.96 4.23
C SER A 48 7.22 7.68 5.04
N LYS A 49 7.10 6.91 6.13
CA LYS A 49 8.15 6.51 7.06
C LYS A 49 8.08 5.03 7.44
N LEU A 50 7.56 4.17 6.55
CA LEU A 50 7.75 2.71 6.66
C LEU A 50 9.07 2.26 6.00
N MET A 51 10.12 3.08 6.11
CA MET A 51 11.46 2.78 5.60
C MET A 51 12.42 2.46 6.76
N GLY A 52 11.93 1.80 7.82
CA GLY A 52 12.75 1.52 9.00
C GLY A 52 12.12 0.68 10.11
N ALA A 53 10.80 0.47 10.13
CA ALA A 53 10.20 -0.59 10.93
C ALA A 53 10.08 -1.81 10.02
N ALA A 54 10.79 -2.90 10.35
CA ALA A 54 10.58 -4.18 9.69
C ALA A 54 9.05 -4.42 9.66
N PRO A 55 8.43 -4.57 8.47
CA PRO A 55 7.02 -4.92 8.42
C PRO A 55 6.85 -6.16 9.29
N SER A 56 5.86 -6.17 10.18
CA SER A 56 5.50 -7.38 10.94
C SER A 56 5.55 -8.56 9.98
N ASP A 57 6.26 -9.65 10.30
CA ASP A 57 6.46 -10.79 9.40
C ASP A 57 5.14 -11.22 8.72
N SER A 58 4.03 -11.14 9.46
CA SER A 58 2.67 -11.40 8.94
C SER A 58 2.24 -10.49 7.78
N LEU A 59 2.58 -9.20 7.82
CA LEU A 59 2.29 -8.22 6.78
C LEU A 59 3.17 -8.45 5.55
N GLY A 60 4.47 -8.70 5.76
CA GLY A 60 5.40 -9.05 4.68
C GLY A 60 4.92 -10.29 3.92
N VAL A 61 4.56 -11.36 4.64
CA VAL A 61 4.02 -12.58 4.02
C VAL A 61 2.70 -12.31 3.31
N ALA A 62 1.79 -11.53 3.90
CA ALA A 62 0.51 -11.21 3.24
C ALA A 62 0.71 -10.45 1.93
N HIS A 63 1.67 -9.51 1.88
CA HIS A 63 2.04 -8.80 0.66
C HIS A 63 2.67 -9.71 -0.39
N LEU A 64 3.58 -10.60 0.03
CA LEU A 64 4.20 -11.59 -0.85
C LEU A 64 3.13 -12.51 -1.49
N ILE A 65 2.23 -13.07 -0.68
CA ILE A 65 1.13 -13.91 -1.17
C ILE A 65 0.29 -13.15 -2.19
N ARG A 66 -0.07 -11.90 -1.90
CA ARG A 66 -0.87 -11.07 -2.80
C ARG A 66 -0.15 -10.75 -4.11
N ALA A 67 1.17 -10.49 -4.06
CA ALA A 67 1.99 -10.26 -5.23
C ALA A 67 1.99 -11.50 -6.16
N TYR A 68 2.13 -12.70 -5.60
CA TYR A 68 2.02 -13.95 -6.38
C TYR A 68 0.61 -14.18 -6.94
N GLN A 69 -0.45 -13.85 -6.20
CA GLN A 69 -1.81 -13.96 -6.73
C GLN A 69 -2.04 -13.03 -7.94
N PHE A 70 -1.55 -11.80 -7.87
CA PHE A 70 -1.79 -10.80 -8.91
C PHE A 70 -0.82 -10.94 -10.08
N ASN A 71 0.48 -11.04 -9.81
CA ASN A 71 1.56 -11.01 -10.80
C ASN A 71 2.24 -12.36 -11.02
N GLY A 72 1.91 -13.41 -10.26
CA GLY A 72 2.57 -14.73 -10.34
C GLY A 72 2.49 -15.39 -11.71
N HIS A 73 1.39 -15.17 -12.44
CA HIS A 73 1.21 -15.67 -13.81
C HIS A 73 2.30 -15.18 -14.78
N ARG A 74 2.96 -14.05 -14.49
CA ARG A 74 4.01 -13.46 -15.33
C ARG A 74 5.34 -14.19 -15.19
N ALA A 75 5.58 -14.81 -14.04
CA ALA A 75 6.77 -15.64 -13.77
C ALA A 75 6.52 -17.13 -14.04
N ALA A 76 5.29 -17.52 -14.38
CA ALA A 76 4.95 -18.91 -14.66
C ALA A 76 5.57 -19.38 -15.99
N ASN A 77 6.12 -20.59 -15.98
CA ASN A 77 6.60 -21.24 -17.20
C ASN A 77 5.44 -21.86 -17.97
N LEU A 78 4.78 -21.06 -18.81
CA LEU A 78 3.62 -21.47 -19.61
C LEU A 78 3.96 -21.87 -21.04
N ASP A 79 5.22 -21.69 -21.47
CA ASP A 79 5.63 -21.87 -22.86
C ASP A 79 6.40 -23.20 -23.03
N PRO A 80 5.76 -24.25 -23.58
CA PRO A 80 6.43 -25.52 -23.83
C PRO A 80 7.47 -25.46 -24.96
N LEU A 81 7.46 -24.41 -25.79
CA LEU A 81 8.37 -24.26 -26.93
C LEU A 81 9.59 -23.37 -26.63
N GLY A 82 9.59 -22.63 -25.51
CA GLY A 82 10.71 -21.77 -25.10
C GLY A 82 10.94 -20.55 -26.01
N LEU A 83 9.94 -20.14 -26.78
CA LEU A 83 9.97 -18.96 -27.65
C LEU A 83 9.79 -17.64 -26.89
N HIS A 84 9.34 -17.70 -25.63
CA HIS A 84 9.16 -16.58 -24.71
C HIS A 84 10.50 -16.02 -24.22
N THR A 85 11.31 -15.50 -25.14
CA THR A 85 12.58 -14.82 -24.87
C THR A 85 12.41 -13.30 -24.78
N SER A 86 13.37 -12.62 -24.17
CA SER A 86 13.42 -11.15 -24.13
C SER A 86 13.45 -10.52 -25.53
N SER A 87 13.92 -11.25 -26.54
CA SER A 87 13.88 -10.78 -27.94
C SER A 87 12.48 -10.83 -28.53
N SER A 88 11.70 -11.88 -28.23
CA SER A 88 10.32 -12.01 -28.73
C SER A 88 9.36 -11.07 -27.99
N PHE A 89 9.66 -10.73 -26.73
CA PHE A 89 8.81 -9.89 -25.89
C PHE A 89 9.62 -8.81 -25.15
N PRO A 90 10.10 -7.77 -25.85
CA PRO A 90 10.99 -6.75 -25.27
C PRO A 90 10.34 -5.91 -24.17
N HIS A 91 9.00 -5.82 -24.15
CA HIS A 91 8.25 -5.07 -23.14
C HIS A 91 7.80 -5.91 -21.95
N ARG A 92 8.06 -7.23 -21.95
CA ARG A 92 7.76 -8.09 -20.81
C ARG A 92 8.89 -7.92 -19.78
N PRO A 93 8.59 -7.47 -18.55
CA PRO A 93 9.62 -7.41 -17.51
C PRO A 93 10.14 -8.81 -17.25
N ALA A 94 11.45 -9.00 -17.47
CA ALA A 94 12.11 -10.30 -17.33
C ALA A 94 11.97 -10.87 -15.91
N HIS A 95 11.93 -9.97 -14.91
CA HIS A 95 11.77 -10.32 -13.51
C HIS A 95 10.84 -9.33 -12.82
N ALA A 96 9.83 -9.87 -12.13
CA ALA A 96 8.89 -9.09 -11.34
C ALA A 96 9.46 -8.97 -9.92
N LYS A 97 10.09 -7.83 -9.61
CA LYS A 97 10.79 -7.60 -8.31
C LYS A 97 9.88 -7.76 -7.10
N ASP A 98 8.58 -7.61 -7.29
CA ASP A 98 7.54 -7.78 -6.30
C ASP A 98 7.28 -9.26 -5.93
N LEU A 99 7.81 -10.22 -6.70
CA LEU A 99 7.79 -11.64 -6.33
C LEU A 99 9.01 -12.04 -5.49
N ASP A 100 10.05 -11.21 -5.42
CA ASP A 100 11.25 -11.50 -4.64
C ASP A 100 10.95 -11.41 -3.14
N ILE A 101 11.39 -12.43 -2.39
CA ILE A 101 11.25 -12.45 -0.92
C ILE A 101 11.99 -11.29 -0.26
N GLU A 102 13.10 -10.84 -0.84
CA GLU A 102 13.92 -9.71 -0.38
C GLU A 102 13.15 -8.39 -0.45
N TRP A 103 12.28 -8.23 -1.45
CA TRP A 103 11.42 -7.05 -1.56
C TRP A 103 10.55 -6.90 -0.31
N HIS A 104 10.02 -8.02 0.18
CA HIS A 104 9.12 -8.08 1.34
C HIS A 104 9.84 -8.16 2.69
N GLY A 105 11.17 -8.06 2.69
CA GLY A 105 11.99 -8.03 3.90
C GLY A 105 12.34 -9.41 4.48
N PHE A 106 12.26 -10.47 3.67
CA PHE A 106 12.71 -11.81 4.05
C PHE A 106 14.06 -12.12 3.43
N GLU A 107 14.89 -12.87 4.15
CA GLU A 107 16.13 -13.43 3.65
C GLU A 107 16.02 -14.96 3.49
N GLU A 108 16.99 -15.58 2.81
CA GLU A 108 17.01 -17.03 2.61
C GLU A 108 17.00 -17.83 3.92
N LYS A 109 17.62 -17.28 4.98
CA LYS A 109 17.62 -17.85 6.34
C LYS A 109 16.22 -17.96 6.96
N ASP A 110 15.25 -17.18 6.45
CA ASP A 110 13.90 -17.13 6.98
C ASP A 110 12.97 -18.18 6.35
N LEU A 111 13.39 -18.87 5.28
CA LEU A 111 12.59 -19.86 4.57
C LEU A 111 12.23 -21.07 5.45
N ASP A 112 13.09 -21.44 6.40
CA ASP A 112 12.85 -22.55 7.32
C ASP A 112 12.01 -22.16 8.55
N ARG A 113 11.74 -20.85 8.74
CA ARG A 113 11.02 -20.36 9.91
C ARG A 113 9.52 -20.61 9.76
N LYS A 114 8.92 -21.21 10.78
CA LYS A 114 7.46 -21.35 10.86
C LYS A 114 6.82 -20.02 11.26
N LEU A 115 6.01 -19.46 10.37
CA LEU A 115 5.27 -18.23 10.61
C LEU A 115 3.81 -18.55 10.97
N VAL A 116 3.32 -17.97 12.07
CA VAL A 116 1.92 -18.12 12.47
C VAL A 116 1.11 -17.00 11.85
N LEU A 117 0.35 -17.34 10.80
CA LEU A 117 -0.58 -16.42 10.17
C LEU A 117 -1.83 -16.30 11.05
N LYS A 118 -1.91 -15.27 11.89
CA LYS A 118 -3.15 -14.93 12.61
C LYS A 118 -4.15 -14.36 11.59
N GLY A 119 -4.90 -15.26 10.97
CA GLY A 119 -5.94 -14.93 10.00
C GLY A 119 -7.03 -14.08 10.64
N ARG A 120 -7.11 -12.80 10.22
CA ARG A 120 -8.37 -12.05 10.34
C ARG A 120 -8.66 -11.13 9.16
N SER A 121 -7.89 -11.18 8.08
CA SER A 121 -8.26 -10.51 6.83
C SER A 121 -7.41 -11.02 5.66
N THR A 122 -7.80 -12.14 5.07
CA THR A 122 -7.77 -12.26 3.61
C THR A 122 -9.16 -11.87 3.12
N GLY A 123 -9.52 -10.60 3.32
CA GLY A 123 -10.69 -10.03 2.67
C GLY A 123 -10.50 -10.12 1.16
N GLY A 124 -11.33 -10.96 0.51
CA GLY A 124 -11.48 -10.91 -0.95
C GLY A 124 -11.69 -12.23 -1.71
N MET A 125 -11.72 -13.41 -1.08
CA MET A 125 -11.99 -14.68 -1.80
C MET A 125 -12.88 -15.61 -0.97
N THR A 126 -14.14 -15.23 -0.76
CA THR A 126 -15.21 -16.22 -0.61
C THR A 126 -15.65 -16.61 -2.01
N GLY A 127 -14.97 -17.58 -2.62
CA GLY A 127 -15.42 -18.22 -3.84
C GLY A 127 -16.30 -19.42 -3.48
N TYR A 128 -17.44 -19.55 -4.14
CA TYR A 128 -18.28 -20.74 -4.03
C TYR A 128 -17.80 -21.84 -4.98
N LEU A 129 -17.70 -23.06 -4.46
CA LEU A 129 -18.22 -24.22 -5.16
C LEU A 129 -19.21 -24.85 -4.17
N GLU A 130 -20.44 -24.32 -4.15
CA GLU A 130 -21.55 -25.17 -3.73
C GLU A 130 -21.83 -26.14 -4.88
N GLU A 131 -22.05 -27.41 -4.51
CA GLU A 131 -22.32 -28.52 -5.42
C GLU A 131 -23.63 -28.35 -6.22
#